data_AF-A0A524IIJ6-F1
#
_entry.id   AF-A0A524IIJ6-F1
#
_cell.length_a   1.000
_cell.length_b   1.000
_cell.length_c   1.000
_cell.angle_alpha   90.00
_cell.angle_beta   90.00
_cell.angle_gamma   90.00
#
_symmetry.space_group_name_H-M   'P 1'
#
loop_
_entity.id
_entity.type
_entity.pdbx_description
1 polymer ?
#
loop_
_entity_poly.entity_id
_entity_poly.type
_entity_poly.pdbx_seq_one_letter_code
_entity_poly.pdbx_strand_id
1 'polypeptide(L)'
;MESEKTIAFGFIKTHTPCTACGNPLVINGPGPVFLCNYCQTEVNLGKKVMISLIEGIYDIAGPLEPKTNSTTLFMEGHSFQLTYGRGGLPLCPSCGEAQARELFRISSDKDCWEIPCAKCGVRISVTKLPKWLRDRFPGMEIAVNAVPAVPDGEKEKPAIEGVFFGCPKCGANLEVDGIDRIVHCSFCGGNVYLPDDLWLRLHPVKKINTWWIGLSSTKKMVNFENKVKTLAIKTENLKKDIVNKENSRRELQKKIEESSRELESLGVFEGQKKRELKENLAGDKAKLEKIEQWLSGLRNKSDKAYNQLKNAEERLKNFQG
;
A
#
# COMPACT_ATOMS: atom_id res chain seq x y z
N MET A 1 -8.85 21.23 -25.02
CA MET A 1 -7.79 21.63 -24.08
C MET A 1 -7.72 20.57 -22.99
N GLU A 2 -6.79 19.62 -23.08
CA GLU A 2 -6.54 18.68 -21.98
C GLU A 2 -5.99 19.49 -20.81
N SER A 3 -6.72 19.52 -19.69
CA SER A 3 -6.24 20.10 -18.45
C SER A 3 -4.91 19.43 -18.08
N GLU A 4 -3.86 20.23 -17.92
CA GLU A 4 -2.51 19.75 -17.62
C GLU A 4 -2.55 18.90 -16.34
N LYS A 5 -2.22 17.60 -16.46
CA LYS A 5 -2.29 16.66 -15.33
C LYS A 5 -1.20 16.99 -14.32
N THR A 6 -1.57 17.61 -13.20
CA THR A 6 -0.63 17.85 -12.10
C THR A 6 -0.24 16.51 -11.44
N ILE A 7 1.06 16.26 -11.35
CA ILE A 7 1.61 15.08 -10.66
C ILE A 7 2.06 15.49 -9.25
N ALA A 8 1.54 14.81 -8.24
CA ALA A 8 2.03 14.88 -6.87
C ALA A 8 3.09 13.79 -6.64
N PHE A 9 4.07 14.03 -5.77
CA PHE A 9 5.09 13.04 -5.45
C PHE A 9 5.08 12.64 -3.97
N GLY A 10 5.32 11.36 -3.73
CA GLY A 10 5.76 10.82 -2.44
C GLY A 10 7.10 10.12 -2.59
N PHE A 11 7.81 9.85 -1.50
CA PHE A 11 9.09 9.16 -1.53
C PHE A 11 9.17 8.00 -0.55
N ILE A 12 10.04 7.03 -0.89
CA ILE A 12 10.39 5.86 -0.10
C ILE A 12 11.91 5.81 0.03
N LYS A 13 12.37 5.50 1.23
CA LYS A 13 13.73 5.05 1.51
C LYS A 13 13.63 3.88 2.47
N THR A 14 13.99 2.67 2.03
CA THR A 14 13.82 1.48 2.86
C THR A 14 14.86 0.39 2.61
N HIS A 15 15.10 -0.38 3.67
CA HIS A 15 15.91 -1.60 3.64
C HIS A 15 15.36 -2.60 4.65
N THR A 16 15.72 -3.86 4.46
CA THR A 16 15.44 -4.99 5.38
C THR A 16 16.70 -5.83 5.51
N PRO A 17 16.92 -6.59 6.60
CA PRO A 17 17.96 -7.62 6.61
C PRO A 17 17.71 -8.68 5.53
N CYS A 18 18.77 -9.14 4.87
CA CYS A 18 18.75 -10.29 3.96
C CYS A 18 18.49 -11.57 4.75
N THR A 19 17.54 -12.39 4.30
CA THR A 19 17.19 -13.65 4.97
C THR A 19 18.27 -14.72 4.88
N ALA A 20 19.21 -14.61 3.94
CA ALA A 20 20.30 -15.56 3.77
C ALA A 20 21.54 -15.22 4.61
N CYS A 21 21.96 -13.95 4.62
CA CYS A 21 23.22 -13.53 5.27
C CYS A 21 23.07 -12.47 6.37
N GLY A 22 21.87 -11.96 6.64
CA GLY A 22 21.61 -10.93 7.66
C GLY A 22 22.04 -9.52 7.28
N ASN A 23 22.85 -9.32 6.23
CA ASN A 23 23.28 -7.99 5.79
C ASN A 23 22.12 -7.15 5.23
N PRO A 24 22.20 -5.81 5.26
CA PRO A 24 21.15 -4.95 4.71
C PRO A 24 20.87 -5.20 3.22
N LEU A 25 19.62 -5.57 2.91
CA LEU A 25 19.04 -5.62 1.58
C LEU A 25 18.35 -4.29 1.29
N VAL A 26 18.90 -3.56 0.33
CA VAL A 26 18.46 -2.22 -0.03
C VAL A 26 17.31 -2.27 -1.04
N ILE A 27 16.23 -1.55 -0.79
CA ILE A 27 15.02 -1.54 -1.64
C ILE A 27 14.92 -0.19 -2.33
N ASN A 28 15.59 -0.09 -3.48
CA ASN A 28 15.68 1.14 -4.27
C ASN A 28 14.64 1.21 -5.39
N GLY A 29 13.51 0.50 -5.29
CA GLY A 29 12.47 0.54 -6.32
C GLY A 29 11.37 -0.49 -6.10
N PRO A 30 10.34 -0.49 -6.96
CA PRO A 30 9.23 -1.44 -6.89
C PRO A 30 9.61 -2.77 -7.56
N GLY A 31 9.84 -3.80 -6.76
CA GLY A 31 10.15 -5.16 -7.23
C GLY A 31 9.69 -6.23 -6.24
N PRO A 32 9.25 -7.42 -6.68
CA PRO A 32 8.96 -8.52 -5.76
C PRO A 32 10.21 -9.28 -5.32
N VAL A 33 11.28 -9.23 -6.12
CA VAL A 33 12.53 -9.95 -5.92
C VAL A 33 13.68 -8.94 -5.97
N PHE A 34 14.65 -9.11 -5.07
CA PHE A 34 15.83 -8.26 -4.95
C PHE A 34 17.07 -9.09 -4.76
N LEU A 35 18.17 -8.70 -5.40
CA LEU A 35 19.47 -9.34 -5.23
C LEU A 35 20.21 -8.73 -4.04
N CYS A 36 20.67 -9.56 -3.10
CA CYS A 36 21.49 -9.07 -2.00
C CYS A 36 22.91 -8.77 -2.48
N ASN A 37 23.38 -7.51 -2.40
CA ASN A 37 24.72 -7.16 -2.88
C ASN A 37 25.87 -7.88 -2.11
N TYR A 38 25.59 -8.39 -0.91
CA TYR A 38 26.59 -9.06 -0.08
C TYR A 38 26.75 -10.55 -0.41
N CYS A 39 25.65 -11.29 -0.52
CA CYS A 39 25.70 -12.74 -0.76
C CYS A 39 25.21 -13.14 -2.14
N GLN A 40 24.73 -12.19 -2.94
CA GLN A 40 24.14 -12.39 -4.28
C GLN A 40 22.98 -13.38 -4.28
N THR A 41 22.35 -13.60 -3.13
CA THR A 41 21.13 -14.40 -3.02
C THR A 41 19.93 -13.54 -3.41
N GLU A 42 19.07 -14.08 -4.26
CA GLU A 42 17.76 -13.51 -4.55
C GLU A 42 16.87 -13.60 -3.31
N VAL A 43 16.34 -12.46 -2.88
CA VAL A 43 15.39 -12.36 -1.77
C VAL A 43 14.04 -11.98 -2.36
N ASN A 44 13.10 -12.92 -2.31
CA ASN A 44 11.72 -12.70 -2.73
C ASN A 44 10.91 -12.12 -1.55
N LEU A 45 10.62 -10.82 -1.61
CA LEU A 45 9.73 -10.16 -0.65
C LEU A 45 8.25 -10.33 -1.04
N GLY A 46 7.97 -10.62 -2.31
CA GLY A 46 6.63 -10.80 -2.83
C GLY A 46 5.87 -9.49 -3.06
N LYS A 47 4.85 -9.55 -3.93
CA LYS A 47 4.05 -8.38 -4.30
C LYS A 47 3.28 -7.79 -3.11
N LYS A 48 2.80 -8.63 -2.19
CA LYS A 48 2.01 -8.19 -1.03
C LYS A 48 2.80 -7.25 -0.13
N VAL A 49 4.04 -7.59 0.20
CA VAL A 49 4.92 -6.75 1.02
C VAL A 49 5.13 -5.40 0.35
N MET A 50 5.40 -5.38 -0.95
CA MET A 50 5.56 -4.13 -1.69
C MET A 50 4.29 -3.29 -1.75
N ILE A 51 3.12 -3.91 -1.90
CA ILE A 51 1.83 -3.22 -1.80
C ILE A 51 1.72 -2.55 -0.42
N SER A 52 1.99 -3.28 0.66
CA SER A 52 1.91 -2.74 2.03
C SER A 52 2.88 -1.58 2.27
N LEU A 53 4.12 -1.66 1.76
CA LEU A 53 5.10 -0.58 1.85
C LEU A 53 4.62 0.71 1.14
N ILE A 54 3.93 0.55 0.01
CA ILE A 54 3.45 1.68 -0.82
C ILE A 54 2.11 2.22 -0.31
N GLU A 55 1.28 1.40 0.33
CA GLU A 55 -0.06 1.78 0.83
C GLU A 55 0.00 2.96 1.80
N GLY A 56 1.01 3.00 2.69
CA GLY A 56 1.22 4.14 3.59
C GLY A 56 1.49 5.46 2.86
N ILE A 57 2.11 5.43 1.68
CA ILE A 57 2.30 6.61 0.84
C ILE A 57 1.04 6.91 0.06
N TYR A 58 0.37 5.90 -0.48
CA TYR A 58 -0.86 6.11 -1.21
C TYR A 58 -1.92 6.77 -0.32
N ASP A 59 -2.06 6.36 0.94
CA ASP A 59 -3.05 6.94 1.85
C ASP A 59 -2.73 8.38 2.28
N ILE A 60 -1.44 8.75 2.27
CA ILE A 60 -0.98 10.05 2.74
C ILE A 60 -0.74 11.03 1.58
N ALA A 61 -0.48 10.55 0.36
CA ALA A 61 -0.18 11.35 -0.81
C ALA A 61 -1.37 12.26 -1.19
N GLY A 62 -1.31 13.53 -0.80
CA GLY A 62 -2.19 14.59 -1.22
C GLY A 62 -1.43 15.90 -1.26
N PRO A 63 -2.06 17.02 -1.69
CA PRO A 63 -1.41 18.32 -1.84
C PRO A 63 -0.95 18.97 -0.52
N LEU A 64 -1.15 18.28 0.61
CA LEU A 64 -0.78 18.72 1.94
C LEU A 64 0.74 18.84 2.15
N GLU A 65 1.12 19.64 3.15
CA GLU A 65 2.48 19.99 3.52
C GLU A 65 3.46 18.79 3.56
N PRO A 66 4.75 19.04 3.21
CA PRO A 66 5.81 18.06 3.33
C PRO A 66 5.82 17.41 4.71
N LYS A 67 5.67 16.10 4.76
CA LYS A 67 5.78 15.35 6.02
C LYS A 67 6.62 14.11 5.79
N THR A 68 7.63 13.95 6.62
CA THR A 68 8.51 12.79 6.66
C THR A 68 8.15 11.96 7.89
N ASN A 69 7.94 10.66 7.71
CA ASN A 69 7.78 9.70 8.78
C ASN A 69 8.86 8.64 8.65
N SER A 70 9.37 8.18 9.79
CA SER A 70 10.25 7.00 9.88
C SER A 70 9.60 5.99 10.81
N THR A 71 9.59 4.73 10.41
CA THR A 71 8.97 3.64 11.16
C THR A 71 9.67 2.32 10.89
N THR A 72 9.50 1.37 11.80
CA THR A 72 9.91 -0.02 11.61
C THR A 72 8.65 -0.87 11.40
N LEU A 73 8.58 -1.58 10.29
CA LEU A 73 7.45 -2.44 9.94
C LEU A 73 7.86 -3.91 9.99
N PHE A 74 7.01 -4.76 10.57
CA PHE A 74 7.18 -6.21 10.54
C PHE A 74 6.10 -6.81 9.65
N MET A 75 6.50 -7.45 8.55
CA MET A 75 5.57 -8.00 7.55
C MET A 75 6.14 -9.29 6.95
N GLU A 76 5.34 -10.35 6.89
CA GLU A 76 5.71 -11.63 6.26
C GLU A 76 7.08 -12.17 6.74
N GLY A 77 7.41 -11.98 8.02
CA GLY A 77 8.69 -12.42 8.60
C GLY A 77 9.89 -11.49 8.34
N HIS A 78 9.70 -10.36 7.66
CA HIS A 78 10.74 -9.35 7.42
C HIS A 78 10.58 -8.14 8.33
N SER A 79 11.70 -7.50 8.67
CA SER A 79 11.75 -6.24 9.42
C SER A 79 12.28 -5.12 8.53
N PHE A 80 11.43 -4.14 8.23
CA PHE A 80 11.76 -3.01 7.36
C PHE A 80 12.04 -1.77 8.17
N GLN A 81 13.15 -1.12 7.89
CA GLN A 81 13.36 0.28 8.27
C GLN A 81 12.85 1.14 7.12
N LEU A 82 11.74 1.85 7.34
CA LEU A 82 11.04 2.61 6.32
C LEU A 82 11.03 4.10 6.69
N THR A 83 11.65 4.93 5.86
CA THR A 83 11.43 6.36 5.84
C THR A 83 10.62 6.71 4.60
N TYR A 84 9.52 7.43 4.78
CA TYR A 84 8.64 7.81 3.69
C TYR A 84 8.05 9.18 3.93
N GLY A 85 7.63 9.83 2.87
CA GLY A 85 7.00 11.13 2.98
C GLY A 85 6.21 11.53 1.75
N ARG A 86 5.54 12.67 1.89
CA ARG A 86 4.78 13.33 0.83
C ARG A 86 5.27 14.77 0.66
N GLY A 87 4.79 15.42 -0.39
CA GLY A 87 4.92 16.87 -0.53
C GLY A 87 6.38 17.23 -0.80
N GLY A 88 6.73 17.27 -2.08
CA GLY A 88 8.10 17.55 -2.49
C GLY A 88 8.27 17.31 -3.97
N LEU A 89 9.47 17.64 -4.44
CA LEU A 89 9.92 17.38 -5.80
C LEU A 89 10.98 16.29 -5.75
N PRO A 90 11.03 15.39 -6.76
CA PRO A 90 12.11 14.42 -6.84
C PRO A 90 13.47 15.09 -6.79
N LEU A 91 14.36 14.58 -5.94
CA LEU A 91 15.70 15.11 -5.78
C LEU A 91 16.68 14.43 -6.74
N CYS A 92 17.65 15.18 -7.22
CA CYS A 92 18.78 14.62 -7.95
C CYS A 92 19.58 13.67 -7.03
N PRO A 93 19.87 12.42 -7.45
CA PRO A 93 20.58 11.45 -6.61
C PRO A 93 22.04 11.83 -6.36
N SER A 94 22.63 12.71 -7.19
CA SER A 94 24.02 13.15 -7.07
C SER A 94 24.14 14.45 -6.25
N CYS A 95 23.42 15.51 -6.62
CA CYS A 95 23.57 16.84 -6.01
C CYS A 95 22.45 17.23 -5.04
N GLY A 96 21.42 16.41 -4.88
CA GLY A 96 20.28 16.67 -3.99
C GLY A 96 19.32 17.77 -4.43
N GLU A 97 19.51 18.36 -5.61
CA GLU A 97 18.67 19.46 -6.10
C GLU A 97 17.26 18.98 -6.46
N ALA A 98 16.25 19.75 -6.05
CA ALA A 98 14.86 19.50 -6.40
C ALA A 98 14.61 19.73 -7.89
N GLN A 99 13.93 18.78 -8.55
CA GLN A 99 13.65 18.87 -9.98
C GLN A 99 12.24 19.40 -10.26
N ALA A 100 12.10 20.28 -11.25
CA ALA A 100 10.83 20.85 -11.64
C ALA A 100 9.80 19.77 -12.03
N ARG A 101 8.53 19.96 -11.62
CA ARG A 101 7.45 18.96 -11.77
C ARG A 101 7.19 18.63 -13.24
N GLU A 102 7.33 19.64 -14.09
CA GLU A 102 7.03 19.62 -15.52
C GLU A 102 7.96 18.66 -16.28
N LEU A 103 9.13 18.33 -15.70
CA LEU A 103 10.08 17.37 -16.28
C LEU A 103 9.58 15.92 -16.20
N PHE A 104 8.62 15.62 -15.32
CA PHE A 104 8.13 14.27 -15.06
C PHE A 104 6.83 13.92 -15.81
N ARG A 105 6.59 14.57 -16.95
CA ARG A 105 5.45 14.23 -17.81
C ARG A 105 5.53 12.76 -18.22
N ILE A 106 4.43 12.03 -18.05
CA ILE A 106 4.35 10.62 -18.41
C ILE A 106 4.47 10.49 -19.93
N SER A 107 5.53 9.81 -20.38
CA SER A 107 5.63 9.38 -21.77
C SER A 107 4.69 8.20 -22.00
N SER A 108 3.79 8.29 -22.98
CA SER A 108 2.92 7.16 -23.37
C SER A 108 3.74 6.00 -23.93
N ASP A 109 4.84 6.31 -24.63
CA ASP A 109 5.47 5.37 -25.56
C ASP A 109 6.67 4.63 -24.96
N LYS A 110 7.14 5.03 -23.78
CA LYS A 110 8.32 4.44 -23.13
C LYS A 110 8.02 3.95 -21.72
N ASP A 111 8.49 2.76 -21.38
CA ASP A 111 8.37 2.23 -20.02
C ASP A 111 9.47 2.75 -19.10
N CYS A 112 10.63 3.14 -19.63
CA CYS A 112 11.66 3.89 -18.92
C CYS A 112 12.20 5.05 -19.76
N TRP A 113 12.60 6.12 -19.09
CA TRP A 113 13.29 7.25 -19.70
C TRP A 113 14.15 7.96 -18.66
N GLU A 114 15.01 8.86 -19.12
CA GLU A 114 15.88 9.64 -18.25
C GLU A 114 15.69 11.13 -18.47
N ILE A 115 15.79 11.91 -17.40
CA ILE A 115 15.82 13.37 -17.46
C ILE A 115 17.16 13.88 -16.93
N PRO A 116 17.78 14.89 -17.55
CA PRO A 116 19.01 15.48 -17.02
C PRO A 116 18.68 16.38 -15.83
N CYS A 117 19.47 16.31 -14.76
CA CYS A 117 19.43 17.27 -13.67
C CYS A 117 19.85 18.66 -14.16
N ALA A 118 19.04 19.68 -13.91
CA ALA A 118 19.32 21.05 -14.35
C ALA A 118 20.60 21.65 -13.74
N LYS A 119 21.04 21.17 -12.56
CA LYS A 119 22.20 21.70 -11.84
C LYS A 119 23.51 21.00 -12.17
N CYS A 120 23.52 19.66 -12.17
CA CYS A 120 24.76 18.88 -12.33
C CYS A 120 24.80 18.01 -13.59
N GLY A 121 23.73 17.98 -14.39
CA GLY A 121 23.66 17.21 -15.64
C GLY A 121 23.49 15.69 -15.47
N VAL A 122 23.56 15.14 -14.26
CA VAL A 122 23.38 13.70 -14.04
C VAL A 122 22.00 13.24 -14.53
N ARG A 123 21.92 12.03 -15.08
CA ARG A 123 20.67 11.43 -15.55
C ARG A 123 19.86 10.90 -14.36
N ILE A 124 18.59 11.26 -14.31
CA ILE A 124 17.60 10.85 -13.33
C ILE A 124 16.67 9.86 -14.03
N SER A 125 16.66 8.62 -13.54
CA SER A 125 15.82 7.56 -14.10
C SER A 125 14.36 7.78 -13.73
N VAL A 126 13.48 7.63 -14.72
CA VAL A 126 12.03 7.61 -14.56
C VAL A 126 11.50 6.35 -15.23
N THR A 127 10.69 5.59 -14.50
CA THR A 127 10.10 4.34 -15.01
C THR A 127 8.62 4.29 -14.72
N LYS A 128 7.84 3.65 -15.61
CA LYS A 128 6.44 3.35 -15.32
C LYS A 128 6.37 2.31 -14.22
N LEU A 129 5.41 2.48 -13.31
CA LEU A 129 5.19 1.48 -12.28
C LEU A 129 4.72 0.15 -12.90
N PRO A 130 5.16 -0.99 -12.34
CA PRO A 130 4.66 -2.30 -12.72
C PRO A 130 3.13 -2.35 -12.73
N LYS A 131 2.55 -3.09 -13.69
CA LYS A 131 1.09 -3.18 -13.87
C LYS A 131 0.35 -3.52 -12.57
N TRP A 132 0.84 -4.50 -11.80
CA TRP A 132 0.23 -4.91 -10.54
C TRP A 132 0.16 -3.81 -9.47
N LEU A 133 1.08 -2.83 -9.49
CA LEU A 133 0.98 -1.64 -8.62
C LEU A 133 -0.03 -0.64 -9.15
N ARG A 134 -0.05 -0.39 -10.47
CA ARG A 134 -1.00 0.56 -11.08
C ARG A 134 -2.44 0.08 -10.95
N ASP A 135 -2.66 -1.23 -11.06
CA ASP A 135 -3.97 -1.86 -10.87
C ASP A 135 -4.44 -1.73 -9.41
N ARG A 136 -3.52 -1.86 -8.44
CA ARG A 136 -3.82 -1.73 -7.00
C ARG A 136 -3.98 -0.28 -6.55
N PHE A 137 -3.18 0.64 -7.09
CA PHE A 137 -3.12 2.05 -6.71
C PHE A 137 -3.37 2.94 -7.93
N PRO A 138 -4.65 3.10 -8.34
CA PRO A 138 -4.97 3.91 -9.50
C PRO A 138 -4.48 5.35 -9.34
N GLY A 139 -3.82 5.86 -10.36
CA GLY A 139 -3.22 7.19 -10.34
C GLY A 139 -1.75 7.21 -9.93
N MET A 140 -1.20 6.15 -9.32
CA MET A 140 0.25 5.97 -9.29
C MET A 140 0.72 5.51 -10.68
N GLU A 141 1.55 6.31 -11.34
CA GLU A 141 1.91 6.04 -12.75
C GLU A 141 3.41 5.81 -12.95
N ILE A 142 4.24 6.54 -12.22
CA ILE A 142 5.70 6.57 -12.42
C ILE A 142 6.46 6.40 -11.10
N ALA A 143 7.68 5.88 -11.20
CA ALA A 143 8.69 5.93 -10.17
C ALA A 143 9.93 6.69 -10.68
N VAL A 144 10.53 7.52 -9.81
CA VAL A 144 11.71 8.34 -10.13
C VAL A 144 12.86 7.92 -9.22
N ASN A 145 14.07 7.83 -9.78
CA ASN A 145 15.26 7.25 -9.13
C ASN A 145 15.06 5.81 -8.63
N ALA A 146 14.04 5.12 -9.15
CA ALA A 146 13.84 3.72 -8.85
C ALA A 146 14.79 2.88 -9.71
N VAL A 147 15.49 1.96 -9.05
CA VAL A 147 16.21 0.88 -9.71
C VAL A 147 15.18 -0.19 -10.07
N PRO A 148 15.01 -0.55 -11.36
CA PRO A 148 14.10 -1.60 -11.75
C PRO A 148 14.50 -2.91 -11.06
N ALA A 149 13.52 -3.76 -10.75
CA ALA A 149 13.80 -5.10 -10.30
C ALA A 149 14.63 -5.81 -11.38
N VAL A 150 15.69 -6.50 -10.95
CA VAL A 150 16.46 -7.37 -11.85
C VAL A 150 15.51 -8.49 -12.30
N PRO A 151 15.47 -8.85 -13.60
CA PRO A 151 14.71 -10.01 -14.05
C PRO A 151 15.13 -11.27 -13.28
N ASP A 152 14.17 -12.17 -13.02
CA ASP A 152 14.44 -13.42 -12.29
C ASP A 152 15.60 -14.18 -12.95
N GLY A 153 16.60 -14.57 -12.15
CA GLY A 153 17.73 -15.39 -12.59
C GLY A 153 18.91 -14.64 -13.20
N GLU A 154 18.85 -13.31 -13.35
CA GLU A 154 20.01 -12.52 -13.79
C GLU A 154 20.88 -12.12 -12.59
N LYS A 155 22.12 -12.64 -12.55
CA LYS A 155 23.14 -12.16 -11.62
C LYS A 155 23.63 -10.78 -12.05
N GLU A 156 23.91 -9.92 -11.08
CA GLU A 156 24.46 -8.61 -11.35
C GLU A 156 25.89 -8.73 -11.90
N LYS A 157 26.18 -7.98 -12.96
CA LYS A 157 27.53 -7.91 -13.51
C LYS A 157 28.45 -7.17 -12.54
N PRO A 158 29.71 -7.59 -12.39
CA PRO A 158 30.66 -6.88 -11.54
C PRO A 158 30.86 -5.44 -12.01
N ALA A 159 31.17 -4.54 -11.08
CA ALA A 159 31.42 -3.13 -11.36
C ALA A 159 32.75 -2.88 -12.11
N ILE A 160 33.66 -3.86 -12.08
CA ILE A 160 34.96 -3.84 -12.75
C ILE A 160 35.15 -5.14 -13.52
N GLU A 161 35.76 -5.06 -14.70
CA GLU A 161 36.11 -6.23 -15.50
C GLU A 161 37.30 -6.97 -14.88
N GLY A 162 37.16 -8.29 -14.74
CA GLY A 162 38.23 -9.28 -14.50
C GLY A 162 39.35 -8.86 -13.54
N VAL A 163 39.30 -9.32 -12.28
CA VAL A 163 40.41 -9.12 -11.33
C VAL A 163 41.24 -10.38 -11.21
N PHE A 164 42.57 -10.25 -11.25
CA PHE A 164 43.47 -11.36 -10.94
C PHE A 164 43.59 -11.56 -9.43
N PHE A 165 43.34 -12.77 -8.95
CA PHE A 165 43.44 -13.16 -7.55
C PHE A 165 44.33 -14.40 -7.40
N GLY A 166 45.33 -14.34 -6.52
CA GLY A 166 46.21 -15.49 -6.27
C GLY A 166 45.49 -16.62 -5.54
N CYS A 167 45.50 -17.83 -6.09
CA CYS A 167 44.94 -19.02 -5.45
C CYS A 167 45.68 -19.30 -4.13
N PRO A 168 44.99 -19.32 -2.98
CA PRO A 168 45.65 -19.55 -1.68
C PRO A 168 46.21 -20.97 -1.53
N LYS A 169 45.79 -21.92 -2.38
CA LYS A 169 46.25 -23.32 -2.33
C LYS A 169 47.52 -23.57 -3.15
N CYS A 170 47.64 -22.99 -4.34
CA CYS A 170 48.73 -23.29 -5.27
C CYS A 170 49.52 -22.05 -5.75
N GLY A 171 49.11 -20.84 -5.37
CA GLY A 171 49.75 -19.59 -5.78
C GLY A 171 49.45 -19.13 -7.21
N ALA A 172 48.77 -19.94 -8.03
CA ALA A 172 48.44 -19.57 -9.41
C ALA A 172 47.46 -18.38 -9.47
N ASN A 173 47.60 -17.54 -10.50
CA ASN A 173 46.69 -16.42 -10.74
C ASN A 173 45.34 -16.92 -11.26
N LEU A 174 44.26 -16.56 -10.58
CA LEU A 174 42.89 -16.85 -10.95
C LEU A 174 42.28 -15.61 -11.59
N GLU A 175 41.67 -15.79 -12.75
CA GLU A 175 40.79 -14.78 -13.33
C GLU A 175 39.44 -14.86 -12.61
N VAL A 176 39.02 -13.76 -11.99
CA VAL A 176 37.77 -13.67 -11.26
C VAL A 176 36.80 -12.78 -12.03
N ASP A 177 35.73 -13.40 -12.53
CA ASP A 177 34.64 -12.75 -13.26
C ASP A 177 33.64 -12.04 -12.32
N GLY A 178 33.76 -12.27 -11.01
CA GLY A 178 32.86 -11.73 -10.00
C GLY A 178 31.44 -12.29 -10.03
N ILE A 179 31.14 -13.31 -10.83
CA ILE A 179 29.77 -13.86 -10.89
C ILE A 179 29.48 -14.68 -9.64
N ASP A 180 30.47 -15.45 -9.18
CA ASP A 180 30.36 -16.34 -8.03
C ASP A 180 31.42 -16.02 -6.98
N ARG A 181 31.02 -16.12 -5.70
CA ARG A 181 31.93 -15.90 -4.57
C ARG A 181 32.88 -17.08 -4.35
N ILE A 182 32.55 -18.25 -4.90
CA ILE A 182 33.40 -19.44 -4.88
C ILE A 182 33.83 -19.68 -6.33
N VAL A 183 35.12 -19.47 -6.60
CA VAL A 183 35.71 -19.66 -7.93
C VAL A 183 36.48 -20.97 -8.00
N HIS A 184 36.41 -21.64 -9.15
CA HIS A 184 37.14 -22.87 -9.38
C HIS A 184 38.55 -22.56 -9.92
N CYS A 185 39.60 -23.05 -9.25
CA CYS A 185 40.97 -22.91 -9.72
C CYS A 185 41.27 -23.91 -10.84
N SER A 186 41.44 -23.42 -12.06
CA SER A 186 41.78 -24.25 -13.23
C SER A 186 43.14 -24.97 -13.12
N PHE A 187 44.05 -24.48 -12.28
CA PHE A 187 45.39 -25.05 -12.12
C PHE A 187 45.45 -26.23 -11.14
N CYS A 188 44.83 -26.10 -9.96
CA CYS A 188 44.89 -27.14 -8.91
C CYS A 188 43.55 -27.82 -8.61
N GLY A 189 42.47 -27.42 -9.31
CA GLY A 189 41.12 -27.93 -9.13
C GLY A 189 40.45 -27.54 -7.80
N GLY A 190 41.09 -26.68 -7.00
CA GLY A 190 40.54 -26.23 -5.71
C GLY A 190 39.44 -25.20 -5.87
N ASN A 191 38.40 -25.28 -5.04
CA ASN A 191 37.41 -24.20 -4.91
C ASN A 191 37.96 -23.13 -3.96
N VAL A 192 37.98 -21.88 -4.41
CA VAL A 192 38.55 -20.75 -3.70
C VAL A 192 37.44 -19.79 -3.33
N TYR A 193 37.29 -19.51 -2.05
CA TYR A 193 36.37 -18.50 -1.56
C TYR A 193 37.01 -17.12 -1.70
N LEU A 194 36.30 -16.18 -2.32
CA LEU A 194 36.77 -14.81 -2.47
C LEU A 194 36.63 -14.04 -1.15
N PRO A 195 37.72 -13.40 -0.66
CA PRO A 195 37.66 -12.53 0.51
C PRO A 195 36.68 -11.37 0.32
N ASP A 196 36.08 -10.92 1.41
CA ASP A 196 35.04 -9.87 1.42
C ASP A 196 35.52 -8.58 0.75
N ASP A 197 36.77 -8.17 0.98
CA ASP A 197 37.32 -6.95 0.36
C ASP A 197 37.39 -7.05 -1.17
N LEU A 198 37.74 -8.22 -1.71
CA LEU A 198 37.75 -8.44 -3.16
C LEU A 198 36.32 -8.50 -3.70
N TRP A 199 35.44 -9.21 -2.98
CA TRP A 199 34.04 -9.32 -3.35
C TRP A 199 33.32 -7.98 -3.38
N LEU A 200 33.54 -7.12 -2.38
CA LEU A 200 32.95 -5.78 -2.30
C LEU A 200 33.56 -4.78 -3.29
N ARG A 201 34.77 -5.05 -3.81
CA ARG A 201 35.32 -4.32 -4.96
C ARG A 201 34.63 -4.70 -6.26
N LEU A 202 34.33 -5.99 -6.45
CA LEU A 202 33.57 -6.51 -7.59
C LEU A 202 32.09 -6.12 -7.52
N HIS A 203 31.52 -6.09 -6.30
CA HIS A 203 30.13 -5.76 -6.00
C HIS A 203 30.05 -4.64 -4.96
N PRO A 204 30.27 -3.38 -5.36
CA PRO A 204 30.16 -2.25 -4.46
C PRO A 204 28.80 -2.23 -3.77
N VAL A 205 28.81 -2.03 -2.44
CA VAL A 205 27.58 -1.97 -1.64
C VAL A 205 26.68 -0.87 -2.19
N LYS A 206 25.49 -1.24 -2.68
CA LYS A 206 24.51 -0.25 -3.13
C LYS A 206 24.12 0.63 -1.94
N LYS A 207 24.12 1.94 -2.19
CA LYS A 207 23.64 2.91 -1.21
C LYS A 207 22.12 2.86 -1.14
N ILE A 208 21.59 3.08 0.07
CA ILE A 208 20.15 3.28 0.27
C ILE A 208 19.77 4.62 -0.34
N ASN A 209 19.02 4.57 -1.44
CA ASN A 209 18.58 5.74 -2.17
C ASN A 209 17.11 6.02 -1.88
N THR A 210 16.79 7.31 -1.86
CA THR A 210 15.39 7.75 -1.87
C THR A 210 14.87 7.68 -3.30
N TRP A 211 13.80 6.92 -3.51
CA TRP A 211 13.08 6.89 -4.77
C TRP A 211 11.67 7.45 -4.59
N TRP A 212 11.10 7.99 -5.66
CA TRP A 212 9.85 8.74 -5.61
C TRP A 212 8.77 8.04 -6.40
N ILE A 213 7.51 8.24 -6.02
CA ILE A 213 6.32 7.77 -6.72
C ILE A 213 5.53 8.99 -7.16
N GLY A 214 5.24 9.07 -8.47
CA GLY A 214 4.38 10.10 -9.05
C GLY A 214 2.92 9.66 -9.08
N LEU A 215 2.04 10.50 -8.53
CA LEU A 215 0.59 10.33 -8.51
C LEU A 215 -0.08 11.37 -9.41
N SER A 216 -0.76 10.92 -10.46
CA SER A 216 -1.64 11.77 -11.25
C SER A 216 -2.91 12.09 -10.47
N SER A 217 -3.16 13.38 -10.22
CA SER A 217 -4.33 13.87 -9.48
C SER A 217 -5.67 13.42 -10.08
N THR A 218 -5.74 13.27 -11.41
CA THR A 218 -6.98 12.98 -12.14
C THR A 218 -7.65 11.65 -11.77
N LYS A 219 -6.89 10.56 -11.56
CA LYS A 219 -7.49 9.25 -11.23
C LYS A 219 -7.78 9.08 -9.74
N LYS A 220 -6.95 9.68 -8.89
CA LYS A 220 -7.10 9.57 -7.43
C LYS A 220 -8.31 10.34 -6.93
N MET A 221 -8.53 11.56 -7.42
CA MET A 221 -9.75 12.32 -7.11
C MET A 221 -10.99 11.57 -7.55
N VAL A 222 -11.03 11.05 -8.78
CA VAL A 222 -12.20 10.30 -9.29
C VAL A 222 -12.51 9.08 -8.42
N ASN A 223 -11.49 8.29 -8.03
CA ASN A 223 -11.71 7.14 -7.15
C ASN A 223 -12.11 7.53 -5.74
N PHE A 224 -11.56 8.62 -5.21
CA PHE A 224 -11.89 9.10 -3.89
C PHE A 224 -13.31 9.69 -3.85
N GLU A 225 -13.70 10.47 -4.86
CA GLU A 225 -15.06 10.96 -5.07
C GLU A 225 -16.06 9.81 -5.22
N ASN A 226 -15.71 8.76 -5.98
CA ASN A 226 -16.54 7.56 -6.09
C ASN A 226 -16.70 6.83 -4.75
N LYS A 227 -15.65 6.77 -3.94
CA LYS A 227 -15.71 6.20 -2.58
C LYS A 227 -16.62 7.03 -1.67
N VAL A 228 -16.49 8.36 -1.70
CA VAL A 228 -17.37 9.30 -0.97
C VAL A 228 -18.83 9.12 -1.40
N LYS A 229 -19.11 9.10 -2.70
CA LYS A 229 -20.46 8.85 -3.26
C LYS A 229 -21.02 7.51 -2.79
N THR A 230 -20.23 6.44 -2.81
CA THR A 230 -20.66 5.11 -2.37
C THR A 230 -20.98 5.08 -0.87
N LEU A 231 -20.16 5.73 -0.04
CA LEU A 231 -20.40 5.86 1.40
C LEU A 231 -21.64 6.71 1.70
N ALA A 232 -21.87 7.79 0.93
CA ALA A 232 -23.06 8.63 1.05
C ALA A 232 -24.33 7.83 0.74
N ILE A 233 -24.36 7.08 -0.38
CA ILE A 233 -25.48 6.19 -0.74
C ILE A 233 -25.72 5.14 0.35
N LYS A 234 -24.65 4.49 0.85
CA LYS A 234 -24.77 3.49 1.92
C LYS A 234 -25.36 4.07 3.20
N THR A 235 -24.93 5.28 3.57
CA THR A 235 -25.43 5.98 4.76
C THR A 235 -26.90 6.35 4.60
N GLU A 236 -27.30 6.82 3.42
CA GLU A 236 -28.69 7.16 3.10
C GLU A 236 -29.61 5.93 3.12
N ASN A 237 -29.17 4.80 2.55
CA ASN A 237 -29.93 3.56 2.58
C ASN A 237 -30.13 3.06 4.03
N LEU A 238 -29.09 3.12 4.87
CA LEU A 238 -29.21 2.76 6.28
C LEU A 238 -30.21 3.65 7.04
N LYS A 239 -30.23 4.96 6.75
CA LYS A 239 -31.23 5.87 7.34
C LYS A 239 -32.66 5.48 6.95
N LYS A 240 -32.89 5.16 5.66
CA LYS A 240 -34.21 4.70 5.18
C LYS A 240 -34.64 3.40 5.85
N ASP A 241 -33.73 2.44 6.01
CA ASP A 241 -34.02 1.17 6.68
C ASP A 241 -34.37 1.36 8.17
N ILE A 242 -33.70 2.28 8.86
CA ILE A 242 -34.02 2.66 10.24
C ILE A 242 -35.44 3.24 10.31
N VAL A 243 -35.78 4.21 9.46
CA VAL A 243 -37.13 4.82 9.42
C VAL A 243 -38.20 3.77 9.15
N ASN A 244 -37.98 2.88 8.17
CA ASN A 244 -38.93 1.82 7.83
C ASN A 244 -39.19 0.89 9.02
N LYS A 245 -38.15 0.47 9.75
CA LYS A 245 -38.33 -0.37 10.93
C LYS A 245 -38.89 0.36 12.14
N GLU A 246 -38.59 1.65 12.32
CA GLU A 246 -39.25 2.45 13.36
C GLU A 246 -40.75 2.56 13.12
N ASN A 247 -41.19 2.66 11.86
CA ASN A 247 -42.61 2.60 11.50
C ASN A 247 -43.22 1.23 11.85
N SER A 248 -42.57 0.12 11.47
CA SER A 248 -43.02 -1.23 11.87
C SER A 248 -43.09 -1.41 13.39
N ARG A 249 -42.14 -0.82 14.13
CA ARG A 249 -42.13 -0.83 15.60
C ARG A 249 -43.36 -0.10 16.14
N ARG A 250 -43.66 1.10 15.63
CA ARG A 250 -44.82 1.91 16.05
C ARG A 250 -46.15 1.20 15.76
N GLU A 251 -46.29 0.61 14.58
CA GLU A 251 -47.50 -0.17 14.23
C GLU A 251 -47.70 -1.36 15.16
N LEU A 252 -46.65 -2.11 15.46
CA LEU A 252 -46.72 -3.26 16.35
C LEU A 252 -47.01 -2.84 17.80
N GLN A 253 -46.41 -1.75 18.26
CA GLN A 253 -46.67 -1.18 19.58
C GLN A 253 -48.14 -0.77 19.72
N LYS A 254 -48.71 -0.13 18.68
CA LYS A 254 -50.14 0.22 18.64
C LYS A 254 -51.03 -1.03 18.72
N LYS A 255 -50.69 -2.11 17.99
CA LYS A 255 -51.41 -3.40 18.07
C LYS A 255 -51.36 -4.00 19.47
N ILE A 256 -50.20 -3.98 20.12
CA ILE A 256 -50.03 -4.46 21.49
C ILE A 256 -50.88 -3.65 22.47
N GLU A 257 -50.94 -2.32 22.32
CA GLU A 257 -51.77 -1.44 23.15
C GLU A 257 -53.27 -1.71 22.94
N GLU A 258 -53.72 -1.86 21.69
CA GLU A 258 -55.11 -2.19 21.35
C GLU A 258 -55.52 -3.56 21.92
N SER A 259 -54.70 -4.60 21.72
CA SER A 259 -54.95 -5.92 22.30
C SER A 259 -54.89 -5.93 23.83
N SER A 260 -54.03 -5.10 24.45
CA SER A 260 -54.01 -4.98 25.91
C SER A 260 -55.32 -4.38 26.44
N ARG A 261 -55.82 -3.31 25.81
CA ARG A 261 -57.10 -2.69 26.17
C ARG A 261 -58.27 -3.65 25.97
N GLU A 262 -58.28 -4.40 24.87
CA GLU A 262 -59.32 -5.41 24.66
C GLU A 262 -59.27 -6.47 25.77
N LEU A 263 -58.09 -6.96 26.15
CA LEU A 263 -57.93 -7.93 27.24
C LEU A 263 -58.49 -7.45 28.57
N GLU A 264 -58.31 -6.17 28.88
CA GLU A 264 -58.80 -5.52 30.11
C GLU A 264 -60.32 -5.36 30.09
N SER A 265 -60.93 -5.19 28.92
CA SER A 265 -62.38 -5.06 28.75
C SER A 265 -63.15 -6.39 28.84
N LEU A 266 -62.48 -7.54 28.68
CA LEU A 266 -63.13 -8.86 28.69
C LEU A 266 -63.55 -9.28 30.11
N GLY A 267 -64.81 -9.73 30.24
CA GLY A 267 -65.42 -10.16 31.49
C GLY A 267 -64.96 -11.54 31.98
N VAL A 268 -65.47 -11.99 33.14
CA VAL A 268 -65.07 -13.26 33.80
C VAL A 268 -65.46 -14.51 32.98
N PHE A 269 -66.47 -14.42 32.11
CA PHE A 269 -67.02 -15.56 31.38
C PHE A 269 -66.34 -15.86 30.03
N GLU A 270 -65.36 -15.06 29.59
CA GLU A 270 -64.73 -15.17 28.25
C GLU A 270 -63.37 -15.88 28.28
N GLY A 271 -63.28 -17.01 28.99
CA GLY A 271 -62.01 -17.69 29.30
C GLY A 271 -61.19 -18.10 28.08
N GLN A 272 -61.82 -18.56 27.00
CA GLN A 272 -61.11 -18.99 25.78
C GLN A 272 -60.55 -17.80 24.99
N LYS A 273 -61.38 -16.78 24.71
CA LYS A 273 -60.96 -15.55 24.02
C LYS A 273 -59.82 -14.86 24.77
N LYS A 274 -59.86 -14.85 26.11
CA LYS A 274 -58.79 -14.28 26.96
C LYS A 274 -57.46 -15.04 26.84
N ARG A 275 -57.47 -16.35 26.59
CA ARG A 275 -56.24 -17.14 26.36
C ARG A 275 -55.63 -16.84 25.01
N GLU A 276 -56.44 -16.87 23.95
CA GLU A 276 -56.00 -16.54 22.59
C GLU A 276 -55.40 -15.14 22.52
N LEU A 277 -56.05 -14.15 23.14
CA LEU A 277 -55.56 -12.78 23.14
C LEU A 277 -54.23 -12.63 23.92
N LYS A 278 -54.04 -13.37 25.02
CA LYS A 278 -52.77 -13.41 25.77
C LYS A 278 -51.64 -14.02 24.95
N GLU A 279 -51.91 -15.09 24.21
CA GLU A 279 -50.92 -15.74 23.35
C GLU A 279 -50.50 -14.83 22.20
N ASN A 280 -51.47 -14.17 21.54
CA ASN A 280 -51.19 -13.17 20.51
C ASN A 280 -50.36 -12.00 21.06
N LEU A 281 -50.71 -11.49 22.25
CA LEU A 281 -49.96 -10.41 22.91
C LEU A 281 -48.52 -10.82 23.21
N ALA A 282 -48.30 -12.04 23.69
CA ALA A 282 -46.96 -12.57 23.95
C ALA A 282 -46.15 -12.70 22.65
N GLY A 283 -46.78 -13.20 21.58
CA GLY A 283 -46.17 -13.29 20.25
C GLY A 283 -45.76 -11.93 19.69
N ASP A 284 -46.62 -10.92 19.82
CA ASP A 284 -46.34 -9.57 19.33
C ASP A 284 -45.29 -8.83 20.18
N LYS A 285 -45.28 -9.03 21.50
CA LYS A 285 -44.18 -8.53 22.36
C LYS A 285 -42.82 -9.13 21.97
N ALA A 286 -42.78 -10.44 21.69
CA ALA A 286 -41.55 -11.08 21.23
C ALA A 286 -41.09 -10.57 19.85
N LYS A 287 -42.04 -10.25 18.95
CA LYS A 287 -41.71 -9.59 17.67
C LYS A 287 -41.17 -8.17 17.89
N LEU A 288 -41.73 -7.42 18.83
CA LEU A 288 -41.28 -6.06 19.15
C LEU A 288 -39.83 -6.06 19.65
N GLU A 289 -39.50 -6.96 20.57
CA GLU A 289 -38.13 -7.12 21.08
C GLU A 289 -37.13 -7.43 19.95
N LYS A 290 -37.49 -8.32 19.02
CA LYS A 290 -36.67 -8.61 17.84
C LYS A 290 -36.45 -7.37 16.96
N ILE A 291 -37.47 -6.54 16.77
CA ILE A 291 -37.35 -5.28 16.02
C ILE A 291 -36.41 -4.31 16.74
N GLU A 292 -36.49 -4.19 18.06
CA GLU A 292 -35.62 -3.32 18.85
C GLU A 292 -34.14 -3.74 18.81
N GLN A 293 -33.87 -5.04 18.96
CA GLN A 293 -32.52 -5.59 18.79
C GLN A 293 -31.96 -5.28 17.40
N TRP A 294 -32.78 -5.43 16.35
CA TRP A 294 -32.37 -5.14 14.99
C TRP A 294 -32.12 -3.65 14.75
N LEU A 295 -32.98 -2.77 15.27
CA LEU A 295 -32.81 -1.31 15.20
C LEU A 295 -31.51 -0.85 15.88
N SER A 296 -31.17 -1.42 17.04
CA SER A 296 -29.88 -1.17 17.70
C SER A 296 -28.69 -1.52 16.80
N GLY A 297 -28.74 -2.69 16.15
CA GLY A 297 -27.72 -3.12 15.19
C GLY A 297 -27.59 -2.18 13.98
N LEU A 298 -28.70 -1.67 13.45
CA LEU A 298 -28.69 -0.71 12.35
C LEU A 298 -28.12 0.66 12.74
N ARG A 299 -28.52 1.20 13.89
CA ARG A 299 -28.01 2.50 14.38
C ARG A 299 -26.49 2.47 14.50
N ASN A 300 -25.93 1.42 15.11
CA ASN A 300 -24.49 1.22 15.18
C ASN A 300 -23.79 1.15 13.81
N LYS A 301 -24.42 0.50 12.81
CA LYS A 301 -23.90 0.45 11.43
C LYS A 301 -23.96 1.82 10.75
N SER A 302 -25.04 2.56 10.96
CA SER A 302 -25.24 3.92 10.44
C SER A 302 -24.19 4.88 10.99
N ASP A 303 -23.94 4.87 12.30
CA ASP A 303 -22.94 5.75 12.93
C ASP A 303 -21.53 5.47 12.42
N LYS A 304 -21.16 4.19 12.27
CA LYS A 304 -19.88 3.80 11.68
C LYS A 304 -19.75 4.30 10.23
N ALA A 305 -20.80 4.15 9.42
CA ALA A 305 -20.80 4.60 8.03
C ALA A 305 -20.70 6.13 7.92
N TYR A 306 -21.43 6.86 8.78
CA TYR A 306 -21.39 8.33 8.83
C TYR A 306 -20.00 8.84 9.21
N ASN A 307 -19.37 8.27 10.25
CA ASN A 307 -18.01 8.66 10.65
C ASN A 307 -16.99 8.38 9.53
N GLN A 308 -17.14 7.26 8.81
CA GLN A 308 -16.30 6.96 7.63
C GLN A 308 -16.50 7.98 6.51
N LEU A 309 -17.76 8.38 6.25
CA LEU A 309 -18.08 9.38 5.23
C LEU A 309 -17.49 10.75 5.60
N LYS A 310 -17.70 11.22 6.84
CA LYS A 310 -17.18 12.50 7.30
C LYS A 310 -15.66 12.60 7.19
N ASN A 311 -14.95 11.56 7.64
CA ASN A 311 -13.49 11.48 7.51
C ASN A 311 -13.04 11.47 6.03
N ALA A 312 -13.82 10.86 5.15
CA ALA A 312 -13.53 10.88 3.72
C ALA A 312 -13.77 12.29 3.14
N GLU A 313 -14.89 12.95 3.43
CA GLU A 313 -15.19 14.30 2.95
C GLU A 313 -14.14 15.33 3.41
N GLU A 314 -13.69 15.27 4.66
CA GLU A 314 -12.60 16.12 5.16
C GLU A 314 -11.30 15.89 4.38
N ARG A 315 -10.97 14.63 4.06
CA ARG A 315 -9.83 14.31 3.20
C ARG A 315 -10.01 14.88 1.80
N LEU A 316 -11.19 14.77 1.20
CA LEU A 316 -11.46 15.31 -0.15
C LEU A 316 -11.32 16.83 -0.21
N LYS A 317 -11.83 17.55 0.81
CA LYS A 317 -11.65 19.01 0.91
C LYS A 317 -10.17 19.39 0.94
N ASN A 318 -9.37 18.64 1.69
CA ASN A 318 -7.91 18.81 1.73
C ASN A 318 -7.21 18.45 0.41
N PHE A 319 -7.88 17.76 -0.53
CA PHE A 319 -7.35 17.51 -1.87
C PHE A 319 -7.69 18.63 -2.87
N GLN A 320 -8.74 19.41 -2.62
CA GLN A 320 -9.26 20.42 -3.54
C GLN A 320 -8.76 21.85 -3.23
N GLY A 321 -8.29 22.11 -2.00
CA GLY A 321 -7.60 23.34 -1.62
C GLY A 321 -6.09 23.24 -1.80
#